data_AF-A0A9P8CHP1-F1
#
_entry.id   AF-A0A9P8CHP1-F1
#
_cell.length_a   1.000
_cell.length_b   1.000
_cell.length_c   1.000
_cell.angle_alpha   90.00
_cell.angle_beta   90.00
_cell.angle_gamma   90.00
#
_symmetry.space_group_name_H-M   'P 1'
#
loop_
_entity.id
_entity.type
_entity.pdbx_description
1 polymer ?
#
loop_
_entity_poly.entity_id
_entity_poly.type
_entity_poly.pdbx_seq_one_letter_code
_entity_poly.pdbx_strand_id
1 'polypeptide(L)'
;MRLLALYAGLRAGLLYANHVRCLDSIPVTKYSEANVQVATSGSRVAANLAYACQLPAPLKTVVLALFSFKIPMATIAGRQEHQSVVQNFLEACRAPGRTKLVINLNVSPRGDPYLAAEIFNQFFRKLDPYHTARMRATDELNFLGSALTAIPYDSFTYAIINYPVLLTANETSFPSWPALLDPISLNGDNFTSLFHNKCSDPIQTLQVDGIAVTGYLSRTQKLTQPFTEDNIILIYHGNYGSACAQFSELTRVQTSVRSVIFRRPSTTRTNAKLKRRQRFQQDRLL
;
A
#
# COMPACT_ATOMS: atom_id res chain seq x y z
N MET A 1 -27.25 -18.22 26.83
CA MET A 1 -26.76 -19.11 25.75
C MET A 1 -27.46 -18.84 24.39
N ARG A 2 -27.67 -17.57 24.00
CA ARG A 2 -28.33 -17.18 22.73
C ARG A 2 -27.81 -15.86 22.12
N LEU A 3 -26.53 -15.53 22.31
CA LEU A 3 -25.92 -14.32 21.69
C LEU A 3 -24.70 -14.59 20.81
N LEU A 4 -24.29 -15.85 20.62
CA LEU A 4 -23.12 -16.22 19.82
C LEU A 4 -23.42 -16.51 18.34
N ALA A 5 -24.67 -16.40 17.89
CA ALA A 5 -25.07 -16.77 16.53
C ALA A 5 -25.22 -15.59 15.54
N LEU A 6 -25.01 -14.34 15.96
CA LEU A 6 -25.21 -13.16 15.10
C LEU A 6 -23.92 -12.61 14.46
N TYR A 7 -22.75 -13.14 14.79
CA TYR A 7 -21.46 -12.68 14.22
C TYR A 7 -20.90 -13.55 13.08
N ALA A 8 -21.53 -14.69 12.76
CA ALA A 8 -21.02 -15.63 11.76
C ALA A 8 -21.69 -15.53 10.36
N GLY A 9 -22.58 -14.55 10.13
CA GLY A 9 -23.54 -14.59 9.02
C GLY A 9 -23.37 -13.58 7.87
N LEU A 10 -22.22 -12.92 7.71
CA LEU A 10 -22.05 -11.89 6.66
C LEU A 10 -20.75 -12.03 5.84
N ARG A 11 -20.36 -13.27 5.55
CA ARG A 11 -19.37 -13.57 4.50
C ARG A 11 -19.97 -14.48 3.42
N ALA A 12 -19.82 -13.99 2.19
CA ALA A 12 -20.00 -14.67 0.91
C ALA A 12 -21.44 -14.90 0.44
N GLY A 13 -21.80 -14.20 -0.64
CA GLY A 13 -22.92 -14.58 -1.48
C GLY A 13 -23.72 -13.40 -2.01
N LEU A 14 -23.27 -12.84 -3.12
CA LEU A 14 -24.04 -12.39 -4.30
C LEU A 14 -23.46 -11.11 -4.90
N LEU A 15 -23.50 -11.08 -6.24
CA LEU A 15 -23.09 -10.01 -7.14
C LEU A 15 -21.60 -9.97 -7.47
N TYR A 16 -21.13 -10.92 -8.29
CA TYR A 16 -20.21 -10.62 -9.41
C TYR A 16 -20.22 -11.80 -10.40
N ALA A 17 -21.39 -12.04 -11.00
CA ALA A 17 -21.49 -12.69 -12.30
C ALA A 17 -21.99 -11.63 -13.27
N ASN A 18 -21.34 -11.54 -14.44
CA ASN A 18 -21.63 -10.67 -15.59
C ASN A 18 -20.92 -9.31 -15.62
N HIS A 19 -19.75 -9.32 -16.27
CA HIS A 19 -19.24 -8.36 -17.27
C HIS A 19 -17.71 -8.19 -17.16
N VAL A 20 -16.97 -9.24 -17.53
CA VAL A 20 -15.59 -9.11 -18.00
C VAL A 20 -15.61 -9.51 -19.49
N ARG A 21 -15.87 -8.54 -20.36
CA ARG A 21 -15.78 -8.69 -21.83
C ARG A 21 -15.09 -7.50 -22.50
N CYS A 22 -14.29 -6.71 -21.77
CA CYS A 22 -13.67 -5.50 -22.31
C CYS A 22 -12.19 -5.30 -21.93
N LEU A 23 -11.45 -6.38 -21.63
CA LEU A 23 -9.98 -6.30 -21.47
C LEU A 23 -9.21 -6.94 -22.63
N ASP A 24 -9.89 -7.52 -23.62
CA ASP A 24 -9.25 -8.27 -24.72
C ASP A 24 -8.70 -7.40 -25.88
N SER A 25 -8.68 -6.07 -25.77
CA SER A 25 -8.32 -5.21 -26.92
C SER A 25 -7.48 -3.97 -26.57
N ILE A 26 -6.53 -4.11 -25.65
CA ILE A 26 -5.40 -3.17 -25.61
C ILE A 26 -4.28 -3.77 -26.46
N PRO A 27 -3.96 -3.23 -27.65
CA PRO A 27 -2.82 -3.69 -28.42
C PRO A 27 -1.55 -3.35 -27.63
N VAL A 28 -0.92 -4.38 -27.05
CA VAL A 28 0.43 -4.31 -26.50
C VAL A 28 1.34 -4.06 -27.70
N THR A 29 1.67 -2.80 -27.98
CA THR A 29 2.69 -2.45 -28.96
C THR A 29 3.98 -3.15 -28.56
N LYS A 30 4.45 -4.04 -29.45
CA LYS A 30 5.68 -4.82 -29.37
C LYS A 30 6.85 -3.98 -28.85
N TYR A 31 7.18 -4.12 -27.57
CA TYR A 31 8.57 -4.14 -27.17
C TYR A 31 9.09 -5.53 -27.51
N SER A 32 10.26 -5.63 -28.13
CA SER A 32 10.83 -6.92 -28.54
C SER A 32 10.91 -7.86 -27.33
N GLU A 33 10.20 -9.00 -27.42
CA GLU A 33 10.11 -10.03 -26.37
C GLU A 33 11.47 -10.63 -25.98
N ALA A 34 12.54 -10.33 -26.74
CA ALA A 34 13.88 -10.86 -26.54
C ALA A 34 14.56 -10.44 -25.21
N ASN A 35 14.09 -9.39 -24.54
CA ASN A 35 14.72 -8.85 -23.33
C ASN A 35 13.77 -8.75 -22.13
N VAL A 36 12.73 -9.59 -22.05
CA VAL A 36 11.81 -9.63 -20.91
C VAL A 36 11.83 -11.03 -20.32
N GLN A 37 12.61 -11.23 -19.26
CA GLN A 37 12.45 -12.40 -18.40
C GLN A 37 11.49 -12.05 -17.26
N VAL A 38 10.36 -12.73 -17.26
CA VAL A 38 9.39 -12.70 -16.15
C VAL A 38 9.93 -13.67 -15.11
N ALA A 39 10.15 -13.18 -13.88
CA ALA A 39 10.47 -14.03 -12.75
C ALA A 39 9.23 -14.86 -12.40
N THR A 40 8.98 -15.96 -13.10
CA THR A 40 7.92 -16.89 -12.71
C THR A 40 8.47 -17.82 -11.63
N SER A 41 8.34 -17.44 -10.35
CA SER A 41 8.13 -18.50 -9.35
C SER A 41 6.79 -19.15 -9.70
N GLY A 42 6.64 -20.46 -9.53
CA GLY A 42 5.44 -21.22 -9.92
C GLY A 42 4.14 -20.84 -9.19
N SER A 43 4.10 -19.68 -8.54
CA SER A 43 2.99 -19.11 -7.79
C SER A 43 2.51 -17.83 -8.48
N ARG A 44 1.19 -17.62 -8.55
CA ARG A 44 0.56 -16.37 -9.03
C ARG A 44 1.02 -15.11 -8.26
N VAL A 45 1.77 -15.26 -7.17
CA VAL A 45 2.37 -14.18 -6.37
C VAL A 45 3.60 -13.56 -7.05
N ALA A 46 4.38 -14.34 -7.80
CA ALA A 46 5.52 -13.87 -8.59
C ALA A 46 5.14 -13.00 -9.80
N ALA A 47 3.91 -13.15 -10.31
CA ALA A 47 3.42 -12.35 -11.44
C ALA A 47 3.32 -10.83 -11.12
N ASN A 48 3.53 -10.44 -9.86
CA ASN A 48 3.38 -9.08 -9.36
C ASN A 48 4.69 -8.34 -9.08
N LEU A 49 5.85 -8.91 -9.40
CA LEU A 49 7.13 -8.24 -9.14
C LEU A 49 8.17 -8.59 -10.20
N ALA A 50 8.95 -7.55 -10.53
CA ALA A 50 10.14 -7.55 -11.37
C ALA A 50 9.91 -7.40 -12.88
N TYR A 51 10.33 -6.24 -13.38
CA TYR A 51 10.91 -6.13 -14.71
C TYR A 51 12.41 -5.87 -14.52
N ALA A 52 13.26 -6.68 -15.16
CA ALA A 52 14.67 -6.41 -15.47
C ALA A 52 15.83 -6.87 -14.55
N CYS A 53 15.66 -7.36 -13.30
CA CYS A 53 16.83 -7.83 -12.53
C CYS A 53 17.40 -9.20 -12.99
N GLN A 54 16.68 -9.95 -13.84
CA GLN A 54 17.15 -11.21 -14.44
C GLN A 54 17.81 -11.04 -15.81
N LEU A 55 17.86 -9.82 -16.35
CA LEU A 55 18.45 -9.57 -17.68
C LEU A 55 19.98 -9.49 -17.59
N PRO A 56 20.71 -10.00 -18.60
CA PRO A 56 22.16 -9.85 -18.67
C PRO A 56 22.55 -8.36 -18.65
N ALA A 57 23.65 -8.05 -17.96
CA ALA A 57 24.15 -6.67 -17.83
C ALA A 57 24.42 -6.07 -19.21
N PRO A 58 23.67 -5.01 -19.59
CA PRO A 58 24.20 -3.66 -19.37
C PRO A 58 23.18 -2.67 -18.75
N LEU A 59 22.04 -3.16 -18.22
CA LEU A 59 20.96 -2.28 -17.78
C LEU A 59 21.28 -1.59 -16.44
N LYS A 60 21.59 -0.28 -16.51
CA LYS A 60 21.78 0.59 -15.35
C LYS A 60 20.50 0.80 -14.54
N THR A 61 19.34 0.75 -15.21
CA THR A 61 18.02 1.04 -14.63
C THR A 61 17.17 -0.21 -14.54
N VAL A 62 16.53 -0.40 -13.39
CA VAL A 62 15.59 -1.48 -13.12
C VAL A 62 14.19 -0.89 -12.88
N VAL A 63 13.13 -1.60 -13.24
CA VAL A 63 11.76 -1.18 -12.95
C VAL A 63 11.09 -2.20 -12.03
N LEU A 64 10.68 -1.74 -10.85
CA LEU A 64 9.79 -2.48 -9.97
C LEU A 64 8.36 -1.98 -10.16
N ALA A 65 7.49 -2.81 -10.73
CA ALA A 65 6.06 -2.57 -10.67
C ALA A 65 5.48 -3.26 -9.43
N LEU A 66 4.92 -2.48 -8.51
CA LEU A 66 4.19 -2.99 -7.36
C LEU A 66 2.70 -2.99 -7.72
N PHE A 67 2.18 -4.17 -8.09
CA PHE A 67 0.81 -4.33 -8.58
C PHE A 67 -0.23 -4.41 -7.46
N SER A 68 0.15 -4.84 -6.27
CA SER A 68 -0.81 -4.98 -5.17
C SER A 68 -0.13 -4.93 -3.82
N PHE A 69 -0.81 -4.29 -2.87
CA PHE A 69 -0.55 -4.50 -1.43
C PHE A 69 -1.59 -5.49 -0.85
N LYS A 70 -2.26 -6.32 -1.68
CA LYS A 70 -3.40 -7.16 -1.24
C LYS A 70 -3.68 -8.49 -1.99
N ILE A 71 -3.21 -8.77 -3.21
CA ILE A 71 -3.71 -9.96 -3.97
C ILE A 71 -2.63 -10.71 -4.79
N PRO A 72 -2.58 -12.07 -4.73
CA PRO A 72 -3.46 -12.98 -3.99
C PRO A 72 -2.91 -13.26 -2.57
N MET A 73 -3.21 -12.37 -1.61
CA MET A 73 -2.62 -12.36 -0.26
C MET A 73 -3.69 -12.45 0.84
N ALA A 74 -4.78 -13.18 0.59
CA ALA A 74 -5.79 -13.45 1.63
C ALA A 74 -5.26 -14.41 2.72
N THR A 75 -4.07 -14.98 2.53
CA THR A 75 -3.42 -15.92 3.46
C THR A 75 -2.12 -15.36 4.01
N ILE A 76 -1.75 -15.81 5.22
CA ILE A 76 -0.45 -15.53 5.84
C ILE A 76 0.70 -15.95 4.92
N ALA A 77 0.63 -17.15 4.35
CA ALA A 77 1.66 -17.67 3.44
C ALA A 77 1.85 -16.79 2.20
N GLY A 78 0.76 -16.22 1.67
CA GLY A 78 0.86 -15.24 0.59
C GLY A 78 1.69 -14.04 1.02
N ARG A 79 1.33 -13.37 2.13
CA ARG A 79 2.06 -12.18 2.61
C ARG A 79 3.54 -12.50 2.89
N GLN A 80 3.77 -13.71 3.44
CA GLN A 80 5.00 -14.50 3.46
C GLN A 80 5.85 -14.36 2.20
N GLU A 81 5.28 -14.92 1.13
CA GLU A 81 5.87 -14.99 -0.20
C GLU A 81 6.11 -13.60 -0.79
N HIS A 82 5.15 -12.68 -0.70
CA HIS A 82 5.31 -11.32 -1.24
C HIS A 82 6.45 -10.56 -0.56
N GLN A 83 6.54 -10.62 0.78
CA GLN A 83 7.66 -10.06 1.52
C GLN A 83 9.00 -10.62 1.00
N SER A 84 9.07 -11.93 0.79
CA SER A 84 10.28 -12.63 0.34
C SER A 84 10.64 -12.31 -1.11
N VAL A 85 9.66 -12.20 -2.01
CA VAL A 85 9.86 -11.86 -3.42
C VAL A 85 10.40 -10.43 -3.55
N VAL A 86 9.88 -9.47 -2.79
CA VAL A 86 10.43 -8.10 -2.77
C VAL A 86 11.88 -8.13 -2.28
N GLN A 87 12.17 -8.87 -1.21
CA GLN A 87 13.52 -8.94 -0.65
C GLN A 87 14.51 -9.54 -1.65
N ASN A 88 14.15 -10.68 -2.24
CA ASN A 88 14.98 -11.38 -3.23
C ASN A 88 15.20 -10.52 -4.48
N PHE A 89 14.17 -9.80 -4.94
CA PHE A 89 14.31 -8.84 -6.03
C PHE A 89 15.35 -7.77 -5.69
N LEU A 90 15.24 -7.13 -4.51
CA LEU A 90 16.16 -6.08 -4.10
C LEU A 90 17.59 -6.59 -3.93
N GLU A 91 17.76 -7.82 -3.43
CA GLU A 91 19.06 -8.49 -3.33
C GLU A 91 19.66 -8.78 -4.72
N ALA A 92 18.87 -9.31 -5.66
CA ALA A 92 19.32 -9.53 -7.03
C ALA A 92 19.72 -8.23 -7.73
N CYS A 93 19.04 -7.12 -7.41
CA CYS A 93 19.35 -5.82 -7.98
C CYS A 93 20.63 -5.18 -7.44
N ARG A 94 21.26 -5.73 -6.39
CA ARG A 94 22.59 -5.31 -5.90
C ARG A 94 23.75 -5.80 -6.78
N ALA A 95 23.47 -6.62 -7.78
CA ALA A 95 24.49 -7.09 -8.71
C ALA A 95 25.17 -5.90 -9.44
N PRO A 96 26.48 -6.00 -9.76
CA PRO A 96 27.24 -4.91 -10.38
C PRO A 96 26.57 -4.32 -11.62
N GLY A 97 26.61 -2.98 -11.75
CA GLY A 97 26.12 -2.25 -12.92
C GLY A 97 24.68 -1.73 -12.82
N ARG A 98 23.87 -2.22 -11.88
CA ARG A 98 22.53 -1.69 -11.58
C ARG A 98 22.66 -0.53 -10.61
N THR A 99 22.29 0.66 -11.06
CA THR A 99 22.52 1.91 -10.31
C THR A 99 21.25 2.71 -10.11
N LYS A 100 20.18 2.44 -10.87
CA LYS A 100 18.93 3.19 -10.83
C LYS A 100 17.72 2.27 -10.69
N LEU A 101 16.71 2.75 -9.99
CA LEU A 101 15.44 2.06 -9.78
C LEU A 101 14.27 2.97 -10.10
N VAL A 102 13.27 2.43 -10.80
CA VAL A 102 11.95 3.03 -10.95
C VAL A 102 10.95 2.19 -10.18
N ILE A 103 10.29 2.78 -9.18
CA ILE A 103 9.17 2.17 -8.46
C ILE A 103 7.88 2.65 -9.12
N ASN A 104 7.14 1.74 -9.74
CA ASN A 104 5.88 2.01 -10.39
C ASN A 104 4.71 1.48 -9.54
N LEU A 105 3.93 2.39 -8.97
CA LEU A 105 2.73 2.10 -8.20
C LEU A 105 1.43 2.19 -9.03
N ASN A 106 1.49 2.43 -10.35
CA ASN A 106 0.32 2.74 -11.21
C ASN A 106 -0.80 1.69 -11.26
N VAL A 107 -0.61 0.56 -10.60
CA VAL A 107 -1.44 -0.64 -10.69
C VAL A 107 -1.96 -1.11 -9.33
N SER A 108 -1.55 -0.48 -8.21
CA SER A 108 -1.90 -0.92 -6.86
C SER A 108 -2.80 0.08 -6.12
N PRO A 109 -4.13 -0.03 -6.18
CA PRO A 109 -5.03 0.99 -5.64
C PRO A 109 -5.10 1.02 -4.10
N ARG A 110 -4.88 -0.12 -3.42
CA ARG A 110 -5.18 -0.34 -1.99
C ARG A 110 -4.38 -1.51 -1.42
N GLY A 111 -4.35 -1.66 -0.09
CA GLY A 111 -3.93 -2.89 0.57
C GLY A 111 -3.65 -2.75 2.05
N ASP A 112 -2.69 -3.52 2.56
CA ASP A 112 -2.34 -3.58 3.98
C ASP A 112 -1.30 -2.50 4.37
N PRO A 113 -1.58 -1.65 5.38
CA PRO A 113 -0.64 -0.63 5.84
C PRO A 113 0.68 -1.19 6.39
N TYR A 114 0.68 -2.38 6.99
CA TYR A 114 1.91 -3.02 7.46
C TYR A 114 2.74 -3.57 6.30
N LEU A 115 2.09 -4.00 5.21
CA LEU A 115 2.82 -4.37 4.00
C LEU A 115 3.44 -3.15 3.31
N ALA A 116 2.79 -1.98 3.38
CA ALA A 116 3.40 -0.72 2.94
C ALA A 116 4.63 -0.36 3.76
N ALA A 117 4.53 -0.43 5.09
CA ALA A 117 5.67 -0.23 6.00
C ALA A 117 6.80 -1.25 5.74
N GLU A 118 6.45 -2.52 5.52
CA GLU A 118 7.40 -3.58 5.19
C GLU A 118 8.20 -3.25 3.93
N ILE A 119 7.52 -2.96 2.82
CA ILE A 119 8.20 -2.66 1.56
C ILE A 119 9.04 -1.39 1.70
N PHE A 120 8.52 -0.37 2.39
CA PHE A 120 9.27 0.86 2.67
C PHE A 120 10.57 0.56 3.43
N ASN A 121 10.52 -0.22 4.49
CA ASN A 121 11.72 -0.60 5.26
C ASN A 121 12.66 -1.53 4.49
N GLN A 122 12.18 -2.35 3.56
CA GLN A 122 13.07 -3.11 2.67
C GLN A 122 13.87 -2.21 1.72
N PHE A 123 13.30 -1.07 1.29
CA PHE A 123 14.00 -0.05 0.49
C PHE A 123 14.92 0.81 1.34
N PHE A 124 14.37 1.42 2.38
CA PHE A 124 15.03 2.44 3.20
C PHE A 124 15.36 1.86 4.57
N ARG A 125 16.24 0.87 4.58
CA ARG A 125 16.54 -0.04 5.70
C ARG A 125 17.08 0.63 6.98
N LYS A 126 17.28 1.95 6.97
CA LYS A 126 17.74 2.76 8.10
C LYS A 126 16.66 3.68 8.66
N LEU A 127 15.48 3.70 8.06
CA LEU A 127 14.38 4.57 8.43
C LEU A 127 13.29 3.76 9.10
N ASP A 128 12.71 4.33 10.15
CA ASP A 128 11.47 3.84 10.73
C ASP A 128 10.29 4.50 9.99
N PRO A 129 9.25 3.73 9.61
CA PRO A 129 8.13 4.24 8.85
C PRO A 129 7.24 5.11 9.75
N TYR A 130 7.29 6.41 9.54
CA TYR A 130 6.55 7.40 10.30
C TYR A 130 5.41 7.97 9.45
N HIS A 131 4.20 7.48 9.69
CA HIS A 131 2.99 7.98 9.05
C HIS A 131 1.91 8.18 10.10
N THR A 132 1.72 9.42 10.52
CA THR A 132 0.71 9.77 11.52
C THR A 132 -0.59 10.23 10.88
N ALA A 133 -1.69 9.88 11.55
CA ALA A 133 -3.03 10.27 11.14
C ALA A 133 -3.81 10.80 12.36
N ARG A 134 -4.93 11.46 12.05
CA ARG A 134 -5.97 11.79 13.02
C ARG A 134 -7.28 11.19 12.55
N MET A 135 -8.10 10.75 13.50
CA MET A 135 -9.51 10.47 13.25
C MET A 135 -10.32 11.68 13.72
N ARG A 136 -11.45 11.94 13.08
CA ARG A 136 -12.42 12.90 13.63
C ARG A 136 -12.95 12.32 14.94
N ALA A 137 -12.84 13.08 16.03
CA ALA A 137 -13.29 12.67 17.36
C ALA A 137 -14.80 12.90 17.46
N THR A 138 -15.59 11.94 16.96
CA THR A 138 -17.05 11.95 17.06
C THR A 138 -17.53 11.12 18.23
N ASP A 139 -18.79 11.31 18.62
CA ASP A 139 -19.43 10.53 19.68
C ASP A 139 -19.50 9.04 19.31
N GLU A 140 -19.68 8.70 18.03
CA GLU A 140 -19.68 7.32 17.55
C GLU A 140 -18.30 6.68 17.65
N LEU A 141 -17.23 7.42 17.31
CA LEU A 141 -15.87 6.94 17.50
C LEU A 141 -15.60 6.69 18.99
N ASN A 142 -16.02 7.62 19.85
CA ASN A 142 -15.87 7.48 21.30
C ASN A 142 -16.61 6.25 21.83
N PHE A 143 -17.85 6.04 21.40
CA PHE A 143 -18.65 4.88 21.77
C PHE A 143 -17.97 3.57 21.35
N LEU A 144 -17.52 3.47 20.08
CA LEU A 144 -16.86 2.28 19.55
C LEU A 144 -15.54 1.98 20.27
N GLY A 145 -14.68 2.99 20.44
CA GLY A 145 -13.40 2.80 21.12
C GLY A 145 -13.57 2.43 22.60
N SER A 146 -14.51 3.08 23.29
CA SER A 146 -14.84 2.74 24.68
C SER A 146 -15.32 1.28 24.81
N ALA A 147 -16.18 0.81 23.90
CA ALA A 147 -16.62 -0.58 23.91
C ALA A 147 -15.45 -1.56 23.66
N LEU A 148 -14.53 -1.22 22.75
CA LEU A 148 -13.35 -2.05 22.48
C LEU A 148 -12.38 -2.11 23.67
N THR A 149 -12.27 -1.06 24.49
CA THR A 149 -11.43 -1.11 25.70
C THR A 149 -11.88 -2.11 26.75
N ALA A 150 -13.16 -2.50 26.73
CA ALA A 150 -13.70 -3.49 27.65
C ALA A 150 -13.38 -4.95 27.24
N ILE A 151 -12.84 -5.15 26.04
CA ILE A 151 -12.53 -6.46 25.47
C ILE A 151 -11.03 -6.72 25.60
N PRO A 152 -10.59 -7.89 26.09
CA PRO A 152 -9.18 -8.27 26.09
C PRO A 152 -8.57 -8.13 24.70
N TYR A 153 -7.37 -7.57 24.61
CA TYR A 153 -6.69 -7.41 23.33
C TYR A 153 -5.96 -8.70 22.92
N ASP A 154 -6.45 -9.35 21.85
CA ASP A 154 -5.84 -10.53 21.24
C ASP A 154 -6.12 -10.58 19.72
N SER A 155 -5.68 -11.64 19.05
CA SER A 155 -5.82 -11.79 17.59
C SER A 155 -7.25 -12.06 17.11
N PHE A 156 -8.16 -12.47 17.97
CA PHE A 156 -9.59 -12.65 17.66
C PHE A 156 -10.40 -11.37 17.89
N THR A 157 -9.97 -10.55 18.85
CA THR A 157 -10.66 -9.30 19.24
C THR A 157 -10.03 -8.04 18.64
N TYR A 158 -8.97 -8.19 17.85
CA TYR A 158 -8.29 -7.09 17.19
C TYR A 158 -9.26 -6.18 16.40
N ALA A 159 -9.05 -4.88 16.57
CA ALA A 159 -9.68 -3.84 15.78
C ALA A 159 -8.66 -2.74 15.46
N ILE A 160 -8.75 -2.17 14.26
CA ILE A 160 -7.81 -1.14 13.75
C ILE A 160 -7.78 0.10 14.65
N ILE A 161 -8.87 0.39 15.37
CA ILE A 161 -9.00 1.56 16.26
C ILE A 161 -8.63 1.26 17.72
N ASN A 162 -8.08 0.08 18.02
CA ASN A 162 -7.73 -0.26 19.40
C ASN A 162 -6.45 0.48 19.83
N TYR A 163 -6.51 1.31 20.88
CA TYR A 163 -5.37 2.17 21.26
C TYR A 163 -4.04 1.45 21.55
N PRO A 164 -3.97 0.17 22.02
CA PRO A 164 -2.70 -0.52 22.25
C PRO A 164 -1.91 -0.80 20.98
N VAL A 165 -2.57 -0.87 19.81
CA VAL A 165 -1.91 -1.10 18.51
C VAL A 165 -1.38 0.18 17.89
N LEU A 166 -1.62 1.31 18.54
CA LEU A 166 -1.27 2.63 18.07
C LEU A 166 -0.17 3.24 18.94
N LEU A 167 0.70 3.98 18.30
CA LEU A 167 1.73 4.79 18.93
C LEU A 167 1.38 6.27 18.78
N THR A 168 1.78 7.07 19.76
CA THR A 168 1.73 8.53 19.69
C THR A 168 2.70 9.05 18.63
N ALA A 169 2.60 10.32 18.27
CA ALA A 169 3.57 10.99 17.41
C ALA A 169 5.03 10.93 17.90
N ASN A 170 5.26 10.60 19.18
CA ASN A 170 6.58 10.49 19.81
C ASN A 170 7.02 9.03 20.01
N GLU A 171 6.45 8.07 19.27
CA GLU A 171 6.83 6.65 19.31
C GLU A 171 6.56 5.97 20.67
N THR A 172 5.64 6.50 21.47
CA THR A 172 5.23 5.91 22.76
C THR A 172 3.85 5.28 22.65
N SER A 173 3.56 4.26 23.46
CA SER A 173 2.23 3.66 23.50
C SER A 173 1.23 4.60 24.19
N PHE A 174 0.00 4.66 23.69
CA PHE A 174 -1.07 5.37 24.39
C PHE A 174 -1.39 4.69 25.72
N PRO A 175 -1.53 5.43 26.83
CA PRO A 175 -1.84 4.86 28.13
C PRO A 175 -3.31 4.40 28.24
N SER A 176 -4.21 5.00 27.46
CA SER A 176 -5.64 4.73 27.51
C SER A 176 -6.36 5.22 26.24
N TRP A 177 -7.60 4.77 26.02
CA TRP A 177 -8.47 5.29 24.97
C TRP A 177 -8.73 6.80 25.07
N PRO A 178 -9.05 7.37 26.25
CA PRO A 178 -9.16 8.82 26.39
C PRO A 178 -7.91 9.60 25.97
N ALA A 179 -6.70 9.06 26.18
CA ALA A 179 -5.47 9.71 25.75
C ALA A 179 -5.32 9.73 24.21
N LEU A 180 -5.84 8.72 23.51
CA LEU A 180 -5.93 8.75 22.04
C LEU A 180 -7.01 9.73 21.57
N LEU A 181 -8.19 9.69 22.20
CA LEU A 181 -9.32 10.54 21.83
C LEU A 181 -9.11 12.01 22.17
N ASP A 182 -8.16 12.34 23.06
CA ASP A 182 -7.87 13.69 23.58
C ASP A 182 -7.95 14.75 22.47
N PRO A 183 -9.06 15.51 22.40
CA PRO A 183 -9.45 16.16 21.16
C PRO A 183 -8.66 17.43 20.94
N ILE A 184 -8.02 17.51 19.78
CA ILE A 184 -7.45 18.75 19.26
C ILE A 184 -8.48 19.36 18.29
N SER A 185 -8.94 20.57 18.61
CA SER A 185 -9.84 21.32 17.74
C SER A 185 -9.08 21.92 16.56
N LEU A 186 -9.47 21.55 15.34
CA LEU A 186 -8.90 22.06 14.08
C LEU A 186 -10.03 22.40 13.12
N ASN A 187 -10.03 23.63 12.59
CA ASN A 187 -11.00 24.10 11.59
C ASN A 187 -12.48 23.88 11.98
N GLY A 188 -12.81 23.98 13.28
CA GLY A 188 -14.18 23.81 13.79
C GLY A 188 -14.62 22.36 14.01
N ASP A 189 -13.75 21.37 13.77
CA ASP A 189 -13.96 19.97 14.13
C ASP A 189 -13.00 19.55 15.24
N ASN A 190 -13.36 18.50 15.98
CA ASN A 190 -12.47 17.85 16.95
C ASN A 190 -11.83 16.61 16.32
N PHE A 191 -10.54 16.41 16.58
CA PHE A 191 -9.78 15.28 16.09
C PHE A 191 -9.01 14.60 17.23
N THR A 192 -8.82 13.29 17.13
CA THR A 192 -7.95 12.54 18.05
C THR A 192 -6.53 13.11 18.07
N SER A 193 -5.75 12.74 19.09
CA SER A 193 -4.30 12.86 19.04
C SER A 193 -3.71 12.23 17.78
N LEU A 194 -2.53 12.70 17.36
CA LEU A 194 -1.79 12.08 16.27
C LEU A 194 -1.39 10.66 16.69
N PHE A 195 -1.70 9.70 15.84
CA PHE A 195 -1.34 8.30 16.05
C PHE A 195 -0.76 7.68 14.79
N HIS A 196 -0.01 6.58 14.95
CA HIS A 196 0.42 5.73 13.84
C HIS A 196 0.45 4.26 14.27
N ASN A 197 0.52 3.35 13.30
CA ASN A 197 0.50 1.91 13.54
C ASN A 197 1.80 1.42 14.21
N LYS A 198 1.66 0.56 15.22
CA LYS A 198 2.78 -0.05 15.94
C LYS A 198 3.32 -1.28 15.19
N CYS A 199 4.43 -1.13 14.45
CA CYS A 199 5.08 -2.24 13.72
C CYS A 199 5.73 -3.29 14.64
N SER A 200 5.90 -2.97 15.93
CA SER A 200 6.42 -3.89 16.95
C SER A 200 5.34 -4.69 17.67
N ASP A 201 4.06 -4.53 17.31
CA ASP A 201 2.98 -5.27 17.96
C ASP A 201 2.84 -6.70 17.38
N PRO A 202 3.14 -7.77 18.16
CA PRO A 202 3.17 -9.12 17.63
C PRO A 202 1.77 -9.70 17.38
N ILE A 203 0.72 -9.20 18.05
CA ILE A 203 -0.65 -9.65 17.80
C ILE A 203 -1.04 -9.19 16.40
N GLN A 204 -0.86 -7.91 16.10
CA GLN A 204 -1.23 -7.38 14.80
C GLN A 204 -0.32 -7.88 13.69
N THR A 205 1.00 -7.78 13.84
CA THR A 205 1.89 -8.10 12.71
C THR A 205 2.03 -9.60 12.51
N LEU A 206 2.26 -10.40 13.57
CA LEU A 206 2.52 -11.83 13.42
C LEU A 206 1.24 -12.68 13.41
N GLN A 207 0.26 -12.39 14.26
CA GLN A 207 -0.93 -13.25 14.38
C GLN A 207 -2.02 -12.87 13.38
N VAL A 208 -2.28 -11.57 13.17
CA VAL A 208 -3.29 -11.09 12.22
C VAL A 208 -2.71 -10.99 10.80
N ASP A 209 -1.61 -10.24 10.64
CA ASP A 209 -1.00 -9.97 9.34
C ASP A 209 0.03 -11.04 8.93
N GLY A 210 0.49 -11.91 9.83
CA GLY A 210 1.39 -13.02 9.47
C GLY A 210 2.79 -12.62 8.98
N ILE A 211 3.19 -11.35 9.13
CA ILE A 211 4.49 -10.84 8.70
C ILE A 211 5.16 -10.06 9.84
N ALA A 212 6.48 -10.14 9.97
CA ALA A 212 7.24 -9.16 10.74
C ALA A 212 7.65 -8.02 9.81
N VAL A 213 7.57 -6.76 10.25
CA VAL A 213 8.12 -5.65 9.47
C VAL A 213 9.65 -5.67 9.56
N THR A 214 10.36 -5.44 8.46
CA THR A 214 11.82 -5.35 8.37
C THR A 214 12.31 -4.25 9.31
N GLY A 215 13.24 -4.57 10.20
CA GLY A 215 13.67 -3.71 11.31
C GLY A 215 12.97 -4.01 12.64
N TYR A 216 11.89 -4.81 12.65
CA TYR A 216 11.11 -5.13 13.85
C TYR A 216 11.07 -6.64 14.13
N LEU A 217 10.79 -6.97 15.40
CA LEU A 217 10.57 -8.35 15.88
C LEU A 217 11.66 -9.32 15.41
N SER A 218 11.31 -10.37 14.65
CA SER A 218 12.24 -11.38 14.15
C SER A 218 13.10 -10.93 12.96
N ARG A 219 12.86 -9.74 12.40
CA ARG A 219 13.53 -9.20 11.19
C ARG A 219 14.41 -7.98 11.50
N THR A 220 15.11 -8.00 12.63
CA THR A 220 16.02 -6.92 13.07
C THR A 220 17.40 -6.97 12.41
N GLN A 221 17.66 -7.92 11.49
CA GLN A 221 18.96 -8.01 10.83
C GLN A 221 19.26 -6.74 10.02
N LYS A 222 20.49 -6.24 10.11
CA LYS A 222 20.95 -5.07 9.36
C LYS A 222 21.16 -5.43 7.89
N LEU A 223 20.11 -5.25 7.11
CA LEU A 223 20.11 -5.39 5.67
C LEU A 223 20.72 -4.13 5.01
N THR A 224 21.53 -4.27 3.95
CA THR A 224 22.14 -3.12 3.24
C THR A 224 21.16 -2.47 2.27
N GLN A 225 20.92 -1.16 2.33
CA GLN A 225 20.03 -0.46 1.40
C GLN A 225 20.44 -0.71 -0.07
N PRO A 226 19.51 -1.15 -0.94
CA PRO A 226 19.84 -1.61 -2.29
C PRO A 226 20.18 -0.49 -3.28
N PHE A 227 19.58 0.69 -3.10
CA PHE A 227 19.80 1.87 -3.93
C PHE A 227 19.87 3.12 -3.05
N THR A 228 20.72 4.09 -3.40
CA THR A 228 20.65 5.42 -2.78
C THR A 228 19.37 6.13 -3.20
N GLU A 229 18.84 7.00 -2.35
CA GLU A 229 17.57 7.70 -2.59
C GLU A 229 17.58 8.50 -3.90
N ASP A 230 18.69 9.17 -4.22
CA ASP A 230 18.87 9.93 -5.47
C ASP A 230 18.78 9.09 -6.76
N ASN A 231 18.90 7.77 -6.62
CA ASN A 231 18.85 6.82 -7.72
C ASN A 231 17.49 6.13 -7.86
N ILE A 232 16.50 6.51 -7.05
CA ILE A 232 15.14 5.98 -7.08
C ILE A 232 14.20 7.04 -7.65
N ILE A 233 13.30 6.62 -8.55
CA ILE A 233 12.17 7.43 -9.01
C ILE A 233 10.87 6.70 -8.66
N LEU A 234 9.96 7.40 -7.99
CA LEU A 234 8.62 6.93 -7.69
C LEU A 234 7.62 7.40 -8.76
N ILE A 235 6.86 6.49 -9.36
CA ILE A 235 5.84 6.78 -10.37
C ILE A 235 4.47 6.31 -9.88
N TYR A 236 3.47 7.19 -9.88
CA TYR A 236 2.10 6.87 -9.47
C TYR A 236 1.06 7.85 -10.08
N HIS A 237 -0.24 7.54 -10.05
CA HIS A 237 -1.29 8.36 -10.69
C HIS A 237 -2.24 9.12 -9.73
N GLY A 238 -1.90 9.18 -8.44
CA GLY A 238 -2.65 9.93 -7.41
C GLY A 238 -4.06 9.42 -7.06
N ASN A 239 -4.55 8.32 -7.65
CA ASN A 239 -5.86 7.73 -7.32
C ASN A 239 -5.69 6.51 -6.40
N TYR A 240 -5.32 6.77 -5.14
CA TYR A 240 -4.96 5.72 -4.19
C TYR A 240 -5.51 6.00 -2.80
N GLY A 241 -5.73 4.93 -2.04
CA GLY A 241 -5.99 5.01 -0.61
C GLY A 241 -5.29 3.88 0.13
N SER A 242 -5.30 3.93 1.46
CA SER A 242 -4.72 2.88 2.32
C SER A 242 -3.22 2.67 1.99
N ALA A 243 -2.74 1.41 1.94
CA ALA A 243 -1.33 1.07 1.78
C ALA A 243 -0.55 1.83 0.70
N CYS A 244 -1.13 2.04 -0.49
CA CYS A 244 -0.42 2.76 -1.54
C CYS A 244 -0.26 4.25 -1.22
N ALA A 245 -1.26 4.87 -0.57
CA ALA A 245 -1.14 6.25 -0.11
C ALA A 245 -0.03 6.34 0.94
N GLN A 246 -0.06 5.47 1.95
CA GLN A 246 0.97 5.38 2.98
C GLN A 246 2.37 5.18 2.39
N PHE A 247 2.61 4.18 1.54
CA PHE A 247 3.92 3.96 0.94
C PHE A 247 4.41 5.17 0.12
N SER A 248 3.52 5.77 -0.68
CA SER A 248 3.87 6.96 -1.47
C SER A 248 4.19 8.17 -0.60
N GLU A 249 3.50 8.32 0.53
CA GLU A 249 3.71 9.39 1.50
C GLU A 249 5.02 9.19 2.26
N LEU A 250 5.22 8.01 2.86
CA LEU A 250 6.48 7.62 3.52
C LEU A 250 7.67 7.91 2.60
N THR A 251 7.60 7.46 1.35
CA THR A 251 8.67 7.68 0.36
C THR A 251 8.88 9.16 0.07
N ARG A 252 7.82 9.96 -0.10
CA ARG A 252 7.95 11.38 -0.46
C ARG A 252 8.33 12.28 0.72
N VAL A 253 7.96 11.91 1.94
CA VAL A 253 8.08 12.76 3.12
C VAL A 253 9.33 12.41 3.92
N GLN A 254 9.69 11.14 4.02
CA GLN A 254 10.83 10.69 4.83
C GLN A 254 12.13 10.46 4.03
N THR A 255 12.11 10.64 2.71
CA THR A 255 13.28 10.41 1.84
C THR A 255 13.43 11.53 0.81
N SER A 256 14.58 11.57 0.12
CA SER A 256 14.82 12.49 -1.01
C SER A 256 14.31 11.96 -2.36
N VAL A 257 13.62 10.82 -2.39
CA VAL A 257 13.16 10.17 -3.62
C VAL A 257 12.23 11.06 -4.41
N ARG A 258 12.56 11.27 -5.68
CA ARG A 258 11.76 12.10 -6.59
C ARG A 258 10.56 11.33 -7.08
N SER A 259 9.42 12.00 -7.15
CA SER A 259 8.18 11.39 -7.64
C SER A 259 7.64 12.06 -8.90
N VAL A 260 7.12 11.25 -9.83
CA VAL A 260 6.42 11.68 -11.04
C VAL A 260 4.97 11.21 -10.96
N ILE A 261 4.02 12.15 -11.09
CA ILE A 261 2.60 11.86 -11.05
C ILE A 261 2.00 11.88 -12.46
N PHE A 262 1.45 10.75 -12.90
CA PHE A 262 0.73 10.66 -14.18
C PHE A 262 -0.77 10.58 -13.93
N ARG A 263 -1.48 11.71 -14.04
CA ARG A 263 -2.94 11.68 -14.02
C ARG A 263 -3.47 11.34 -15.42
N ARG A 264 -4.27 10.28 -15.56
CA ARG A 264 -4.98 10.01 -16.82
C ARG A 264 -5.81 11.26 -17.17
N PRO A 265 -5.71 11.80 -18.41
CA PRO A 265 -6.55 12.92 -18.82
C PRO A 265 -8.01 12.55 -18.59
N SER A 266 -8.74 13.39 -17.84
CA SER A 266 -10.17 13.20 -17.66
C SER A 266 -10.84 13.26 -19.04
N THR A 267 -11.46 12.17 -19.49
CA THR A 267 -12.21 12.11 -20.75
C THR A 267 -13.32 13.15 -20.84
N THR A 268 -13.70 13.77 -19.72
CA THR A 268 -14.61 14.91 -19.64
C THR A 268 -14.11 16.16 -20.38
N ARG A 269 -12.80 16.43 -20.46
CA ARG A 269 -12.28 17.59 -21.22
C ARG A 269 -12.19 17.31 -22.72
N THR A 270 -11.98 16.07 -23.13
CA THR A 270 -11.93 15.68 -24.56
C THR A 270 -13.34 15.60 -25.15
N ASN A 271 -14.30 15.08 -24.41
CA ASN A 271 -15.70 15.00 -24.84
C ASN A 271 -16.40 16.38 -24.86
N ALA A 272 -16.02 17.31 -24.00
CA ALA A 272 -16.54 18.68 -24.04
C ALA A 272 -16.06 19.46 -25.29
N LYS A 273 -14.81 19.26 -25.72
CA LYS A 273 -14.28 19.86 -26.96
C LYS A 273 -14.83 19.19 -28.23
N LEU A 274 -15.03 17.87 -28.22
CA LEU A 274 -15.68 17.15 -29.33
C LEU A 274 -17.16 17.51 -29.47
N LYS A 275 -17.93 17.60 -28.37
CA LYS A 275 -19.32 18.04 -28.39
C LYS A 275 -19.50 19.51 -28.80
N ARG A 276 -18.54 20.39 -28.51
CA ARG A 276 -18.54 21.79 -29.01
C ARG A 276 -18.21 21.88 -30.50
N ARG A 277 -17.31 21.04 -31.02
CA ARG A 277 -16.98 20.99 -32.46
C ARG A 277 -18.11 20.39 -33.31
N GLN A 278 -18.82 19.37 -32.82
CA GLN A 278 -19.96 18.78 -33.54
C GLN A 278 -21.16 19.73 -33.62
N ARG A 279 -21.46 20.50 -32.55
CA ARG A 279 -22.50 21.55 -32.59
C ARG A 279 -22.18 22.66 -33.58
N PHE A 280 -20.92 23.11 -33.63
CA PHE A 280 -20.49 24.15 -34.58
C PHE A 280 -20.56 23.74 -36.07
N GLN A 281 -20.57 22.43 -36.37
CA GLN A 281 -20.75 21.95 -37.74
C GLN A 281 -22.22 21.69 -38.10
N GLN A 282 -23.08 21.39 -37.13
CA GLN A 282 -24.54 21.29 -37.36
C GLN A 282 -25.20 22.66 -37.56
N ASP A 283 -24.74 23.70 -36.86
CA ASP A 283 -25.29 25.06 -36.98
C ASP A 283 -24.84 25.83 -38.25
N ARG A 284 -24.08 25.19 -39.16
CA ARG A 284 -23.72 25.73 -40.50
C ARG A 284 -24.44 25.03 -41.67
N LEU A 285 -25.30 24.06 -41.38
CA LEU A 285 -26.05 23.30 -42.38
C LEU A 285 -27.58 23.49 -42.24
N LEU A 286 -27.99 24.56 -41.57
CA LEU A 286 -29.32 25.16 -41.59
C LEU A 286 -29.18 26.64 -41.97
#